data_AF-Q9GT05-F1
#
_entry.id   AF-Q9GT05-F1
#
_cell.length_a   1.000
_cell.length_b   1.000
_cell.length_c   1.000
_cell.angle_alpha   90.00
_cell.angle_beta   90.00
_cell.angle_gamma   90.00
#
_symmetry.space_group_name_H-M   'P 1'
#
loop_
_entity.id
_entity.type
_entity.pdbx_description
1 polymer ?
#
loop_
_entity_poly.entity_id
_entity_poly.type
_entity_poly.pdbx_seq_one_letter_code
_entity_poly.pdbx_strand_id
1 'polypeptide(L)'
;MYSKTIPAMLAIITVAYLCALPHAHARSTPGYGRMDRILAALKTSPMEPSAALAVEHGTTHPLEKKQIYDTSCKGVYDRALFNDLEHVCDDCYNLYRTSYVASACRNNCFENEVFDVCVYELYFPDHEEYLRSRDGLKG
;
A
#
# COMPACT_ATOMS: atom_id res chain seq x y z
N MET A 1 45.18 15.46 28.94
CA MET A 1 44.32 16.42 28.17
C MET A 1 43.28 15.73 27.28
N TYR A 2 43.38 14.42 26.97
CA TYR A 2 42.46 13.72 26.05
C TYR A 2 41.13 13.24 26.66
N SER A 3 41.05 13.06 27.98
CA SER A 3 39.84 12.52 28.64
C SER A 3 38.65 13.50 28.64
N LYS A 4 38.90 14.82 28.61
CA LYS A 4 37.86 15.85 28.59
C LYS A 4 37.37 16.20 27.18
N THR A 5 38.13 15.88 26.14
CA THR A 5 37.77 16.17 24.74
C THR A 5 36.90 15.06 24.14
N ILE A 6 37.03 13.81 24.58
CA ILE A 6 36.18 12.69 24.14
C ILE A 6 34.67 12.96 24.36
N PRO A 7 34.20 13.35 25.56
CA PRO A 7 32.77 13.59 25.77
C PRO A 7 32.26 14.79 24.95
N ALA A 8 33.09 15.80 24.75
CA ALA A 8 32.74 16.96 23.92
C ALA A 8 32.61 16.58 22.44
N MET A 9 33.51 15.75 21.91
CA MET A 9 33.44 15.27 20.53
C MET A 9 32.21 14.39 20.29
N LEU A 10 31.87 13.51 21.24
CA LEU A 10 30.66 12.68 21.16
C LEU A 10 29.39 13.53 21.15
N ALA A 11 29.32 14.57 21.99
CA ALA A 11 28.18 15.49 22.02
C ALA A 11 28.03 16.28 20.70
N ILE A 12 29.14 16.70 20.07
CA ILE A 12 29.11 17.40 18.78
C ILE A 12 28.62 16.46 17.67
N ILE A 13 29.09 15.21 17.65
CA ILE A 13 28.71 14.22 16.64
C ILE A 13 27.22 13.86 16.75
N THR A 14 26.69 13.70 17.97
CA THR A 14 25.26 13.40 18.17
C THR A 14 24.38 14.57 17.74
N VAL A 15 24.76 15.81 18.06
CA VAL A 15 24.03 17.01 17.62
C VAL A 15 24.07 17.16 16.09
N ALA A 16 25.21 16.91 15.46
CA ALA A 16 25.33 16.94 14.00
C ALA A 16 24.42 15.90 13.32
N TYR A 17 24.32 14.69 13.88
CA TYR A 17 23.43 13.66 13.35
C TYR A 17 21.95 14.05 13.49
N LEU A 18 21.57 14.66 14.62
CA LEU A 18 20.22 15.17 14.84
C LEU A 18 19.87 16.35 13.91
N CYS A 19 20.83 17.20 13.57
CA CYS A 19 20.64 18.30 12.62
C CYS A 19 20.65 17.85 11.15
N ALA A 20 21.28 16.71 10.83
CA ALA A 20 21.32 16.15 9.48
C ALA A 20 20.12 15.24 9.15
N LEU A 21 19.30 14.86 10.16
CA LEU A 21 18.03 14.22 9.91
C LEU A 21 17.12 15.22 9.16
N PRO A 22 16.56 14.85 8.00
CA PRO A 22 15.70 15.75 7.25
C PRO A 22 14.54 16.15 8.15
N HIS A 23 14.42 17.46 8.43
CA HIS A 23 13.26 18.02 9.09
C HIS A 23 12.02 17.65 8.28
N ALA A 24 11.30 16.62 8.73
CA ALA A 24 9.96 16.34 8.28
C ALA A 24 9.11 17.54 8.67
N HIS A 25 8.97 18.51 7.75
CA HIS A 25 7.98 19.56 7.87
C HIS A 25 6.62 18.89 7.78
N ALA A 26 6.06 18.53 8.95
CA ALA A 26 4.66 18.19 9.08
C ALA A 26 3.85 19.45 8.75
N ARG A 27 3.49 19.63 7.47
CA ARG A 27 2.41 20.56 7.10
C ARG A 27 1.11 19.91 7.55
N SER A 28 0.70 20.18 8.79
CA SER A 28 -0.67 19.95 9.21
C SER A 28 -1.55 20.89 8.40
N THR A 29 -2.35 20.35 7.48
CA THR A 29 -3.41 21.13 6.83
C THR A 29 -4.50 21.35 7.88
N PRO A 30 -4.98 22.59 8.11
CA PRO A 30 -6.09 22.84 9.03
C PRO A 30 -7.39 22.25 8.46
N GLY A 31 -7.66 20.98 8.75
CA GLY A 31 -8.83 20.23 8.29
C GLY A 31 -10.05 20.31 9.21
N TYR A 32 -10.14 21.30 10.12
CA TYR A 32 -11.20 21.35 11.14
C TYR A 32 -12.59 21.73 10.60
N GLY A 33 -12.71 22.35 9.42
CA GLY A 33 -14.01 22.78 8.88
C GLY A 33 -14.81 21.69 8.14
N ARG A 34 -14.21 20.52 7.87
CA ARG A 34 -14.87 19.44 7.09
C ARG A 34 -15.64 18.46 7.98
N MET A 35 -15.33 18.40 9.27
CA MET A 35 -15.93 17.43 10.19
C MET A 35 -17.39 17.79 10.51
N ASP A 36 -17.72 19.09 10.62
CA ASP A 36 -19.09 19.55 10.87
C ASP A 36 -20.07 19.20 9.75
N ARG A 37 -19.61 19.16 8.49
CA ARG A 37 -20.46 18.78 7.35
C ARG A 37 -20.82 17.29 7.35
N ILE A 38 -19.89 16.43 7.79
CA ILE A 38 -20.13 14.99 7.88
C ILE A 38 -21.12 14.72 9.02
N LEU A 39 -20.93 15.38 10.17
CA LEU A 39 -21.86 15.30 11.30
C LEU A 39 -23.23 15.90 10.99
N ALA A 40 -23.30 17.00 10.23
CA ALA A 40 -24.57 17.59 9.79
C ALA A 40 -25.32 16.67 8.82
N ALA A 41 -24.62 15.99 7.90
CA ALA A 41 -25.22 15.02 6.99
C ALA A 41 -25.77 13.78 7.73
N LEU A 42 -25.11 13.34 8.80
CA LEU A 42 -25.59 12.26 9.67
C LEU A 42 -26.79 12.70 10.54
N LYS A 43 -26.95 13.99 10.81
CA LYS A 43 -28.02 14.51 11.68
C LYS A 43 -29.35 14.72 10.94
N THR A 44 -29.36 14.65 9.61
CA THR A 44 -30.54 14.97 8.77
C THR A 44 -31.31 13.75 8.26
N SER A 45 -31.08 12.54 8.77
CA SER A 45 -31.93 11.38 8.43
C SER A 45 -32.88 11.00 9.58
N PRO A 46 -34.19 11.33 9.49
CA PRO A 46 -35.20 10.71 10.32
C PRO A 46 -35.38 9.24 9.91
N MET A 47 -35.43 8.41 10.95
CA MET A 47 -35.67 6.98 11.02
C MET A 47 -37.06 6.55 10.48
N GLU A 48 -37.12 5.55 9.56
CA GLU A 48 -38.04 4.37 9.47
C GLU A 48 -38.17 3.79 8.02
N PRO A 49 -38.61 2.52 7.78
CA PRO A 49 -37.75 1.49 7.22
C PRO A 49 -38.28 0.82 5.91
N SER A 50 -37.36 0.10 5.24
CA SER A 50 -37.58 -1.02 4.32
C SER A 50 -38.60 -0.87 3.17
N ALA A 51 -38.10 -0.54 1.97
CA ALA A 51 -38.47 -1.24 0.74
C ALA A 51 -37.47 -0.89 -0.39
N ALA A 52 -36.79 -1.93 -0.87
CA ALA A 52 -36.36 -2.20 -2.23
C ALA A 52 -36.28 -1.05 -3.26
N LEU A 53 -35.09 -0.95 -3.87
CA LEU A 53 -34.80 -0.47 -5.23
C LEU A 53 -35.24 0.96 -5.58
N ALA A 54 -34.26 1.87 -5.64
CA ALA A 54 -33.56 2.21 -6.88
C ALA A 54 -33.04 3.65 -6.82
N VAL A 55 -31.89 3.83 -7.48
CA VAL A 55 -31.30 5.10 -7.88
C VAL A 55 -30.67 5.89 -6.74
N GLU A 56 -29.34 5.81 -6.65
CA GLU A 56 -28.54 7.02 -6.42
C GLU A 56 -27.28 6.92 -7.26
N HIS A 57 -27.23 7.80 -8.25
CA HIS A 57 -26.06 8.16 -9.02
C HIS A 57 -25.14 8.96 -8.09
N GLY A 58 -24.61 8.30 -7.06
CA GLY A 58 -23.51 8.81 -6.28
C GLY A 58 -22.23 8.49 -7.04
N THR A 59 -21.50 9.51 -7.47
CA THR A 59 -20.11 9.38 -7.94
C THR A 59 -19.26 8.81 -6.81
N THR A 60 -19.34 7.50 -6.59
CA THR A 60 -18.26 6.73 -6.00
C THR A 60 -17.20 6.72 -7.09
N HIS A 61 -16.35 7.74 -7.11
CA HIS A 61 -15.00 7.47 -7.56
C HIS A 61 -14.57 6.26 -6.73
N PRO A 62 -14.26 5.10 -7.34
CA PRO A 62 -13.52 4.10 -6.62
C PRO A 62 -12.37 4.88 -6.01
N LEU A 63 -12.21 4.80 -4.69
CA LEU A 63 -10.92 5.12 -4.11
C LEU A 63 -10.02 4.01 -4.67
N GLU A 64 -9.59 4.18 -5.92
CA GLU A 64 -8.43 3.53 -6.47
C GLU A 64 -7.33 4.09 -5.60
N LYS A 65 -7.14 3.40 -4.47
CA LYS A 65 -6.02 3.54 -3.57
C LYS A 65 -4.87 3.59 -4.53
N LYS A 66 -4.24 4.76 -4.69
CA LYS A 66 -3.18 4.94 -5.67
C LYS A 66 -2.10 3.96 -5.26
N GLN A 67 -2.10 2.78 -5.88
CA GLN A 67 -1.21 1.71 -5.47
C GLN A 67 0.17 2.21 -5.89
N ILE A 68 1.07 2.21 -4.93
CA ILE A 68 2.44 2.66 -5.17
C ILE A 68 3.05 1.51 -5.98
N TYR A 69 3.11 1.68 -7.30
CA TYR A 69 3.67 0.68 -8.20
C TYR A 69 5.19 0.64 -8.02
N ASP A 70 5.74 -0.57 -8.12
CA ASP A 70 7.17 -0.76 -8.19
C ASP A 70 7.68 -0.22 -9.54
N THR A 71 8.64 0.70 -9.50
CA THR A 71 9.32 1.25 -10.70
C THR A 71 10.04 0.18 -11.53
N SER A 72 10.18 -1.04 -11.00
CA SER A 72 10.78 -2.19 -11.68
C SER A 72 9.89 -2.77 -12.79
N CYS A 73 8.58 -2.55 -12.75
CA CYS A 73 7.67 -2.93 -13.84
C CYS A 73 7.84 -1.97 -15.03
N LYS A 74 8.45 -2.44 -16.13
CA LYS A 74 8.78 -1.60 -17.32
C LYS A 74 7.91 -1.85 -18.56
N GLY A 75 7.09 -2.90 -18.58
CA GLY A 75 6.30 -3.34 -19.74
C GLY A 75 4.94 -2.64 -19.93
N VAL A 76 4.08 -3.26 -20.75
CA VAL A 76 2.70 -2.79 -21.00
C VAL A 76 1.89 -2.92 -19.71
N TYR A 77 1.58 -1.77 -19.12
CA TYR A 77 0.91 -1.67 -17.84
C TYR A 77 -0.60 -1.88 -18.01
N ASP A 78 -1.03 -3.14 -18.04
CA ASP A 78 -2.44 -3.49 -17.84
C ASP A 78 -2.75 -3.50 -16.34
N ARG A 79 -3.60 -2.56 -15.91
CA ARG A 79 -4.06 -2.45 -14.53
C ARG A 79 -4.79 -3.71 -14.07
N ALA A 80 -5.54 -4.36 -14.97
CA ALA A 80 -6.29 -5.56 -14.62
C ALA A 80 -5.34 -6.69 -14.26
N LEU A 81 -4.34 -6.93 -15.10
CA LEU A 81 -3.35 -7.98 -14.90
C LEU A 81 -2.51 -7.74 -13.62
N PHE A 82 -2.14 -6.50 -13.33
CA PHE A 82 -1.46 -6.18 -12.07
C PHE A 82 -2.34 -6.50 -10.85
N ASN A 83 -3.64 -6.20 -10.93
CA ASN A 83 -4.58 -6.44 -9.84
C ASN A 83 -4.78 -7.95 -9.59
N ASP A 84 -4.86 -8.74 -10.67
CA ASP A 84 -4.95 -10.20 -10.57
C ASP A 84 -3.72 -10.82 -9.88
N LEU A 85 -2.51 -10.36 -10.23
CA LEU A 85 -1.27 -10.80 -9.57
C LEU A 85 -1.18 -10.32 -8.11
N GLU A 86 -1.73 -9.15 -7.79
CA GLU A 86 -1.80 -8.68 -6.41
C GLU A 86 -2.76 -9.51 -5.56
N HIS A 87 -3.87 -9.98 -6.13
CA HIS A 87 -4.78 -10.90 -5.46
C HIS A 87 -4.10 -12.21 -5.06
N VAL A 88 -3.22 -12.76 -5.90
CA VAL A 88 -2.38 -13.92 -5.55
C VAL A 88 -1.54 -13.65 -4.29
N CYS A 89 -0.91 -12.46 -4.21
CA CYS A 89 -0.10 -12.09 -3.06
C CYS A 89 -0.94 -11.92 -1.78
N ASP A 90 -2.15 -11.40 -1.89
CA ASP A 90 -3.06 -11.22 -0.75
C ASP A 90 -3.63 -12.56 -0.27
N ASP A 91 -3.95 -13.49 -1.18
CA ASP A 91 -4.35 -14.87 -0.82
C ASP A 91 -3.20 -15.64 -0.16
N CYS A 92 -1.98 -15.46 -0.65
CA CYS A 92 -0.80 -16.06 -0.06
C CYS A 92 -0.48 -15.48 1.33
N TYR A 93 -0.71 -14.17 1.52
CA TYR A 93 -0.68 -13.56 2.85
C TYR A 93 -1.71 -14.20 3.79
N ASN A 94 -2.92 -14.50 3.31
CA ASN A 94 -3.95 -15.14 4.13
C ASN A 94 -3.55 -16.56 4.56
N LEU A 95 -2.80 -17.28 3.71
CA LEU A 95 -2.27 -18.61 4.00
C LEU A 95 -1.19 -18.57 5.11
N TYR A 96 -0.16 -17.73 4.94
CA TYR A 96 0.99 -17.69 5.86
C TYR A 96 0.81 -16.73 7.04
N ARG A 97 -0.14 -15.80 6.95
CA ARG A 97 -0.44 -14.74 7.95
C ARG A 97 0.76 -13.89 8.34
N THR A 98 1.68 -13.63 7.42
CA THR A 98 2.90 -12.84 7.66
C THR A 98 2.98 -11.64 6.71
N SER A 99 3.10 -10.44 7.25
CA SER A 99 3.13 -9.20 6.44
C SER A 99 4.33 -9.14 5.48
N TYR A 100 5.42 -9.84 5.81
CA TYR A 100 6.58 -9.97 4.94
C TYR A 100 6.23 -10.59 3.59
N VAL A 101 5.44 -11.67 3.57
CA VAL A 101 5.03 -12.36 2.33
C VAL A 101 4.31 -11.39 1.40
N ALA A 102 3.39 -10.61 1.95
CA ALA A 102 2.60 -9.64 1.20
C ALA A 102 3.47 -8.55 0.52
N SER A 103 4.54 -8.10 1.19
CA SER A 103 5.50 -7.16 0.60
C SER A 103 6.47 -7.82 -0.36
N ALA A 104 7.02 -8.99 0.01
CA ALA A 104 8.02 -9.69 -0.77
C ALA A 104 7.45 -10.21 -2.09
N CYS A 105 6.21 -10.70 -2.09
CA CYS A 105 5.50 -11.19 -3.27
C CYS A 105 5.33 -10.11 -4.35
N ARG A 106 5.05 -8.86 -3.96
CA ARG A 106 4.88 -7.72 -4.89
C ARG A 106 6.21 -7.13 -5.40
N ASN A 107 7.34 -7.50 -4.81
CA ASN A 107 8.63 -6.90 -5.15
C ASN A 107 9.11 -7.30 -6.54
N ASN A 108 9.88 -6.42 -7.17
CA ASN A 108 10.51 -6.66 -8.47
C ASN A 108 9.49 -7.09 -9.54
N CYS A 109 8.31 -6.46 -9.53
CA CYS A 109 7.24 -6.78 -10.47
C CYS A 109 6.78 -8.25 -10.43
N PHE A 110 6.61 -8.81 -9.22
CA PHE A 110 6.23 -10.22 -8.99
C PHE A 110 7.27 -11.25 -9.50
N GLU A 111 8.43 -10.80 -9.98
CA GLU A 111 9.55 -11.67 -10.38
C GLU A 111 10.45 -11.93 -9.17
N ASN A 112 9.96 -12.81 -8.31
CA ASN A 112 10.68 -13.27 -7.13
C ASN A 112 10.20 -14.67 -6.76
N GLU A 113 11.03 -15.40 -6.02
CA GLU A 113 10.73 -16.78 -5.60
C GLU A 113 9.47 -16.85 -4.71
N VAL A 114 9.18 -15.80 -3.94
CA VAL A 114 8.00 -15.79 -3.05
C VAL A 114 6.72 -15.85 -3.87
N PHE A 115 6.65 -15.11 -4.99
CA PHE A 115 5.50 -15.19 -5.90
C PHE A 115 5.34 -16.59 -6.50
N ASP A 116 6.43 -17.21 -6.96
CA ASP A 116 6.39 -18.57 -7.52
C ASP A 116 5.83 -19.57 -6.48
N VAL A 117 6.37 -19.54 -5.26
CA VAL A 117 5.90 -20.37 -4.15
C VAL A 117 4.41 -20.13 -3.87
N CYS A 118 3.97 -18.87 -3.81
CA CYS A 118 2.57 -18.54 -3.59
C CYS A 118 1.64 -19.12 -4.66
N VAL A 119 2.03 -19.04 -5.92
CA VAL A 119 1.26 -19.59 -7.05
C VAL A 119 1.13 -21.11 -6.94
N TYR A 120 2.19 -21.81 -6.53
CA TYR A 120 2.16 -23.27 -6.33
C TYR A 120 1.38 -23.70 -5.08
N GLU A 121 1.53 -23.01 -3.96
CA GLU A 121 0.94 -23.37 -2.67
C GLU A 121 -0.56 -23.09 -2.59
N LEU A 122 -1.06 -22.10 -3.35
CA LEU A 122 -2.48 -21.81 -3.44
C LEU A 122 -3.25 -22.80 -4.35
N TYR A 123 -2.55 -23.74 -5.01
CA TYR A 123 -3.14 -24.76 -5.88
C TYR A 123 -4.10 -24.18 -6.94
N PHE A 124 -3.74 -23.04 -7.54
CA PHE A 124 -4.55 -22.48 -8.62
C PHE A 124 -4.58 -23.44 -9.82
N PRO A 125 -5.77 -23.72 -10.38
CA PRO A 125 -5.89 -24.61 -11.55
C PRO A 125 -5.05 -24.09 -12.73
N ASP A 126 -4.97 -22.76 -12.86
CA ASP A 126 -4.30 -22.08 -13.96
C ASP A 126 -2.98 -21.41 -13.52
N HIS A 127 -2.22 -22.08 -12.65
CA HIS A 127 -0.94 -21.55 -12.12
C HIS A 127 0.05 -21.10 -13.22
N GLU A 128 0.09 -21.80 -14.36
CA GLU A 128 0.94 -21.40 -15.50
C GLU A 128 0.50 -20.07 -16.15
N GLU A 129 -0.79 -19.74 -16.10
CA GLU A 129 -1.32 -18.49 -16.64
C GLU A 129 -0.85 -17.29 -15.82
N TYR A 130 -0.82 -17.41 -14.49
CA TYR A 130 -0.31 -16.37 -13.60
C TYR A 130 1.19 -16.12 -13.82
N LEU A 131 1.98 -17.19 -14.00
CA LEU A 131 3.41 -17.06 -14.31
C LEU A 131 3.64 -16.38 -15.66
N ARG A 132 2.87 -16.74 -16.69
CA ARG A 132 2.93 -16.09 -18.00
C ARG A 132 2.50 -14.63 -17.94
N SER A 133 1.47 -14.32 -17.15
CA SER A 133 0.96 -12.97 -16.96
C SER A 133 2.01 -12.07 -16.32
N ARG A 134 2.69 -12.55 -15.27
CA ARG A 134 3.86 -11.87 -14.69
C ARG A 134 4.92 -11.56 -15.75
N ASP A 135 5.30 -12.54 -16.56
CA ASP A 135 6.37 -12.36 -17.55
C ASP A 135 6.02 -11.28 -18.60
N GLY A 136 4.72 -11.09 -18.88
CA GLY A 136 4.22 -10.01 -19.74
C GLY A 136 4.42 -8.58 -19.21
N LEU A 137 4.61 -8.41 -17.89
CA LEU A 137 4.81 -7.08 -17.29
C LEU A 137 6.23 -6.52 -17.48
N LYS A 138 7.20 -7.33 -17.89
CA LYS A 138 8.58 -6.88 -18.07
C LYS A 138 8.89 -6.28 -19.43
N GLY A 139 8.11 -6.65 -20.45
CA GLY A 139 8.35 -6.28 -21.86
C GLY A 139 9.39 -7.17 -22.52
#